data_AF-A0A2D5G2T9-F1
#
_entry.id   AF-A0A2D5G2T9-F1
#
_cell.length_a   1.000
_cell.length_b   1.000
_cell.length_c   1.000
_cell.angle_alpha   90.00
_cell.angle_beta   90.00
_cell.angle_gamma   90.00
#
_symmetry.space_group_name_H-M   'P 1'
#
loop_
_entity.id
_entity.type
_entity.pdbx_description
1 polymer ?
#
loop_
_entity_poly.entity_id
_entity_poly.type
_entity_poly.pdbx_seq_one_letter_code
_entity_poly.pdbx_strand_id
1 'polypeptide(L)' 'MPGLAAVINFYDHCGIANRKLPPLIRLLWLTPVEKQQLPSFLQTLTGANVYKLVDDVMNAPIGDHQVAYSTKISANQR' A
#
# COMPACT_ATOMS: atom_id res chain seq x y z
N MET A 1 9.27 -0.61 5.59
CA MET A 1 8.77 -0.13 4.27
C MET A 1 9.04 1.36 4.15
N PRO A 2 9.39 1.87 2.96
CA PRO A 2 9.49 3.31 2.74
C PRO A 2 8.10 3.98 2.79
N GLY A 3 8.00 5.16 3.41
CA GLY A 3 6.76 5.92 3.50
C GLY A 3 6.43 6.73 2.24
N LEU A 4 5.24 7.36 2.20
CA LEU A 4 4.74 8.13 1.05
C LEU A 4 5.71 9.21 0.55
N ALA A 5 6.37 9.93 1.47
CA ALA A 5 7.37 10.95 1.12
C ALA A 5 8.59 10.36 0.39
N ALA A 6 9.02 9.16 0.76
CA ALA A 6 10.12 8.47 0.08
C ALA A 6 9.71 8.04 -1.34
N VAL A 7 8.46 7.61 -1.53
CA VAL A 7 7.91 7.27 -2.85
C VAL A 7 7.82 8.51 -3.75
N ILE A 8 7.37 9.65 -3.23
CA ILE A 8 7.33 10.91 -3.97
C ILE A 8 8.74 11.31 -4.42
N ASN A 9 9.72 11.27 -3.52
CA ASN A 9 11.11 11.58 -3.86
C ASN A 9 11.69 10.63 -4.92
N PHE A 10 11.30 9.36 -4.90
CA PHE A 10 11.71 8.40 -5.92
C PHE A 10 11.18 8.78 -7.30
N TYR A 11 9.88 9.06 -7.42
CA TYR A 11 9.26 9.37 -8.70
C TYR A 11 9.55 10.77 -9.23
N ASP A 12 9.86 11.74 -8.36
CA ASP A 12 10.36 13.05 -8.77
C ASP A 12 11.61 12.94 -9.67
N HIS A 13 12.41 11.88 -9.45
CA HIS A 13 13.63 11.57 -10.21
C HIS A 13 13.44 10.51 -11.31
N CYS A 14 12.20 10.23 -11.72
CA CYS A 14 11.85 9.13 -12.65
C CYS A 14 12.21 7.72 -12.14
N GLY A 15 12.48 7.57 -10.83
CA GLY A 15 12.87 6.29 -10.24
C GLY A 15 14.29 5.86 -10.63
N ILE A 16 14.43 4.60 -11.06
CA ILE A 16 15.72 4.01 -11.46
C ILE A 16 15.82 3.99 -12.98
N ALA A 17 16.97 4.43 -13.50
CA ALA A 17 17.27 4.36 -14.92
C ALA A 17 17.07 2.93 -15.46
N ASN A 18 16.26 2.80 -16.51
CA ASN A 18 15.90 1.52 -17.11
C ASN A 18 15.86 1.64 -18.64
N ARG A 19 16.41 0.66 -19.36
CA ARG A 19 16.41 0.60 -20.83
C ARG A 19 15.00 0.59 -21.44
N LYS A 20 13.99 0.18 -20.67
CA LYS A 20 12.58 0.15 -21.10
C LYS A 20 11.79 1.37 -20.63
N LEU A 21 12.43 2.38 -20.03
CA LEU A 21 11.74 3.58 -19.59
C LEU A 21 11.15 4.30 -20.82
N PRO A 22 9.84 4.57 -20.85
CA PRO A 22 9.24 5.29 -21.97
C PRO A 22 9.89 6.68 -22.13
N PRO A 23 10.14 7.15 -23.37
CA PRO A 23 10.79 8.43 -23.61
C PRO A 23 9.94 9.64 -23.18
N LEU A 24 8.66 9.43 -22.88
CA LEU A 24 7.75 10.45 -22.37
C LEU A 24 7.81 10.61 -20.85
N ILE A 25 8.45 9.69 -20.11
CA ILE A 25 8.71 9.87 -18.68
C ILE A 25 9.79 10.94 -18.53
N ARG A 26 9.47 11.97 -17.75
CA ARG A 26 10.35 13.11 -17.47
C ARG A 26 10.37 13.40 -15.98
N LEU A 27 11.42 14.11 -15.55
CA LEU A 27 11.52 14.61 -14.18
C LEU A 27 10.32 15.50 -13.88
N LEU A 28 9.76 15.34 -12.68
CA LEU A 28 8.63 16.17 -12.24
C LEU A 28 9.10 17.55 -11.81
N TRP A 29 10.37 17.68 -11.38
CA TRP A 29 11.00 18.92 -10.92
C TRP A 29 10.21 19.60 -9.80
N LEU A 30 9.74 18.81 -8.84
CA LEU A 30 8.99 19.34 -7.71
C LEU A 30 9.86 20.28 -6.88
N THR A 31 9.34 21.46 -6.60
CA THR A 31 9.95 22.40 -5.64
C THR A 31 9.90 21.81 -4.22
N PRO A 32 10.74 22.31 -3.29
CA PRO A 32 10.70 21.87 -1.90
C PRO A 32 9.31 22.02 -1.26
N VAL A 33 8.58 23.08 -1.64
CA VAL A 33 7.22 23.34 -1.15
C VAL A 33 6.23 22.31 -1.69
N GLU A 34 6.26 22.03 -2.99
CA GLU A 34 5.38 21.02 -3.60
C GLU A 34 5.64 19.62 -3.02
N LYS A 35 6.90 19.26 -2.75
CA LYS A 35 7.23 17.98 -2.09
C LYS A 35 6.63 17.86 -0.69
N GLN A 36 6.43 18.97 0.02
CA GLN A 36 5.79 18.98 1.34
C GLN A 36 4.26 18.98 1.24
N GLN A 37 3.70 19.62 0.22
CA GLN A 37 2.25 19.73 0.04
C GLN A 37 1.62 18.50 -0.61
N LEU A 38 2.35 17.85 -1.52
CA LEU A 38 1.86 16.70 -2.27
C LEU A 38 1.44 15.51 -1.39
N PRO A 39 2.18 15.11 -0.32
CA PRO A 39 1.72 14.08 0.60
C PRO A 39 0.35 14.41 1.21
N SER A 40 0.17 15.65 1.68
CA SER A 40 -1.09 16.10 2.28
C SER A 40 -2.24 16.05 1.27
N PHE A 41 -1.99 16.49 0.02
CA PHE A 41 -2.97 16.39 -1.06
C PHE A 41 -3.35 14.93 -1.34
N LEU A 42 -2.37 14.03 -1.51
CA LEU A 42 -2.62 12.62 -1.80
C LEU A 42 -3.37 11.91 -0.66
N GLN A 43 -3.14 12.30 0.59
CA GLN A 43 -3.90 11.81 1.74
C GLN A 43 -5.37 12.23 1.70
N THR A 44 -5.71 13.36 1.07
CA THR A 44 -7.13 13.75 0.91
C THR A 44 -7.88 12.82 -0.07
N LEU A 45 -7.16 12.12 -0.94
CA LEU A 45 -7.73 11.14 -1.87
C LEU A 45 -8.00 9.78 -1.20
N THR A 46 -7.62 9.61 0.07
CA THR A 46 -7.91 8.39 0.84
C THR A 46 -9.15 8.58 1.70
N GLY A 47 -10.02 7.56 1.69
CA GLY A 47 -11.19 7.53 2.57
C GLY A 47 -10.79 7.44 4.04
N ALA A 48 -11.60 8.02 4.93
CA ALA A 48 -11.32 8.07 6.38
C ALA A 48 -11.14 6.67 7.03
N ASN A 49 -11.64 5.61 6.40
CA ASN A 49 -11.55 4.23 6.88
C ASN A 49 -10.25 3.50 6.49
N VAL A 50 -9.38 4.08 5.66
CA VAL A 50 -8.17 3.40 5.17
C VAL A 50 -7.25 2.98 6.31
N TYR A 51 -7.05 3.83 7.32
CA TYR A 51 -6.21 3.49 8.48
C TYR A 51 -6.74 2.27 9.25
N LYS A 52 -8.05 2.18 9.41
CA LYS A 52 -8.70 1.04 10.09
C LYS A 52 -8.53 -0.24 9.28
N LEU A 53 -8.70 -0.18 7.96
CA LEU A 53 -8.51 -1.34 7.08
C LEU A 53 -7.05 -1.83 7.09
N VAL A 54 -6.09 -0.91 7.10
CA VAL A 54 -4.67 -1.27 7.20
C VAL A 54 -4.37 -1.94 8.55
N ASP A 55 -4.88 -1.38 9.65
CA ASP A 55 -4.70 -1.96 10.98
C ASP A 55 -5.33 -3.34 11.11
N ASP A 56 -6.55 -3.52 10.60
CA ASP A 56 -7.25 -4.82 10.57
C ASP A 56 -6.42 -5.88 9.80
N VAL A 57 -5.85 -5.52 8.63
CA VAL A 57 -5.02 -6.42 7.82
C VAL A 57 -3.70 -6.76 8.50
N MET A 58 -3.07 -5.79 9.18
CA MET A 58 -1.77 -6.01 9.82
C MET A 58 -1.89 -6.81 11.12
N ASN A 59 -3.04 -6.73 11.80
CA ASN A 59 -3.33 -7.49 13.03
C ASN A 59 -4.01 -8.83 12.76
N ALA A 60 -4.42 -9.10 11.52
CA ALA A 60 -4.99 -10.39 11.14
C ALA A 60 -3.90 -11.49 11.21
N PRO A 61 -4.17 -12.64 11.86
CA PRO A 61 -3.25 -13.77 11.84
C PRO A 61 -3.05 -14.28 10.41
N ILE A 62 -1.79 -14.55 10.05
CA ILE A 62 -1.44 -15.11 8.74
C ILE A 62 -1.48 -16.65 8.85
N GLY A 63 -2.47 -17.29 8.23
CA GLY A 63 -2.60 -18.76 8.18
C GLY A 63 -4.02 -19.21 7.85
N ASP A 64 -4.18 -20.43 7.32
CA ASP A 64 -5.49 -21.01 7.03
C ASP A 64 -6.34 -21.12 8.30
N HIS A 65 -7.49 -20.44 8.33
CA HIS A 65 -8.55 -20.71 9.30
C HIS A 65 -9.22 -22.08 9.02
N GLN A 66 -8.46 -23.18 9.08
CA GLN A 66 -9.03 -24.53 9.19
C GLN A 66 -9.44 -24.81 10.64
N VAL A 67 -10.25 -23.96 11.25
CA VAL A 67 -10.75 -24.21 12.62
C VAL A 67 -12.23 -23.83 12.74
N ALA A 68 -13.07 -24.42 11.89
CA ALA A 68 -14.52 -24.45 12.15
C ALA A 68 -15.30 -25.56 11.43
N TYR A 69 -14.75 -26.20 10.39
CA TYR A 69 -15.50 -27.19 9.61
C TYR A 69 -15.18 -28.66 9.96
N SER A 70 -14.11 -28.95 10.71
CA SER A 70 -13.73 -30.34 11.02
C SER A 70 -14.48 -30.93 12.22
N THR A 71 -14.90 -30.10 13.19
CA THR A 71 -15.54 -30.59 14.42
C THR A 71 -17.00 -31.01 14.24
N LYS A 72 -17.64 -30.68 13.11
CA LYS A 72 -19.04 -31.05 12.84
C LYS A 72 -19.19 -32.34 12.03
N ILE A 73 -18.12 -32.87 11.45
CA ILE A 73 -18.18 -34.11 10.66
C ILE A 73 -18.02 -35.34 11.57
N SER A 74 -17.22 -35.27 12.62
CA SER A 74 -17.01 -36.41 13.56
C SER A 74 -18.21 -36.68 14.49
N ALA A 75 -19.07 -35.68 14.75
CA ALA A 75 -20.26 -35.86 15.58
C ALA A 75 -21.48 -36.46 14.84
N ASN A 76 -21.37 -36.70 13.52
CA ASN A 76 -22.48 -37.15 12.69
C ASN A 76 -22.18 -38.43 11.89
N GLN A 77 -21.15 -39.18 12.28
CA GLN A 77 -20.96 -40.57 11.84
C GLN A 77 -21.24 -41.48 13.03
N ARG A 78 -22.49 -41.97 13.05
CA ARG A 78 -22.90 -43.16 13.78
C ARG A 78 -22.08 -44.37 13.36
#